data_AF-A0A5C5YWD1-F1
#
_entry.id   AF-A0A5C5YWD1-F1
#
_cell.length_a   1.000
_cell.length_b   1.000
_cell.length_c   1.000
_cell.angle_alpha   90.00
_cell.angle_beta   90.00
_cell.angle_gamma   90.00
#
_symmetry.space_group_name_H-M   'P 1'
#
loop_
_entity.id
_entity.type
_entity.pdbx_description
1 polymer ?
#
loop_
_entity_poly.entity_id
_entity_poly.type
_entity_poly.pdbx_seq_one_letter_code
_entity_poly.pdbx_strand_id
1 'polypeptide(L)'
;MVFRLCTTPLLYLLVLHVNVSVLETSHWANQPTERLLTAAREGDPEALGELLANYRKYLVFLARTQLHHHLQAKADPSDLAQEVCLAAHGNIKDFRGTTPEEFAGWLRGILSNLLAMQLRKYLGTQKRDPRLEQTLNQGLNSASGFLQSGIAGDVTSPSQHFARNEAFLQLAEALESLPEDYRQVIVLRHVDGLPFAEVARMMNRSVDSVEKLWVRGLAKLKLKMT
;
A
#
# COMPACT_ATOMS: atom_id res chain seq x y z
N MET A 1 -21.49 -57.74 -36.34
CA MET A 1 -22.78 -57.10 -36.67
C MET A 1 -22.91 -55.89 -35.76
N VAL A 2 -23.09 -54.65 -36.23
CA VAL A 2 -23.11 -54.09 -37.60
C VAL A 2 -22.50 -52.67 -37.57
N PHE A 3 -21.98 -52.15 -38.69
CA PHE A 3 -21.46 -50.78 -38.80
C PHE A 3 -22.59 -49.73 -38.88
N ARG A 4 -22.22 -48.46 -38.64
CA ARG A 4 -22.82 -47.16 -39.09
C ARG A 4 -23.35 -46.28 -37.95
N LEU A 5 -23.27 -44.95 -37.98
CA LEU A 5 -22.54 -43.88 -38.71
C LEU A 5 -23.41 -42.62 -38.53
N CYS A 6 -22.81 -41.43 -38.41
CA CYS A 6 -23.47 -40.10 -38.49
C CYS A 6 -24.54 -39.80 -37.42
N THR A 7 -24.64 -38.60 -36.85
CA THR A 7 -24.54 -37.28 -37.48
C THR A 7 -24.00 -36.21 -36.52
N THR A 8 -22.98 -35.47 -36.96
CA THR A 8 -22.90 -34.02 -36.72
C THR A 8 -23.71 -33.32 -37.82
N PRO A 9 -24.35 -32.16 -37.56
CA PRO A 9 -23.64 -30.89 -37.71
C PRO A 9 -24.02 -29.75 -36.73
N LEU A 10 -23.01 -28.94 -36.39
CA LEU A 10 -22.99 -27.45 -36.30
C LEU A 10 -24.28 -26.68 -35.88
N LEU A 11 -24.25 -26.05 -34.69
CA LEU A 11 -24.21 -24.57 -34.52
C LEU A 11 -23.94 -24.17 -33.04
N TYR A 12 -23.54 -22.90 -32.79
CA TYR A 12 -23.10 -22.31 -31.49
C TYR A 12 -21.81 -22.94 -30.91
N LEU A 13 -20.60 -22.35 -30.97
CA LEU A 13 -20.12 -20.95 -31.05
C LEU A 13 -20.26 -20.17 -29.72
N LEU A 14 -19.10 -19.81 -29.13
CA LEU A 14 -18.82 -19.37 -27.74
C LEU A 14 -19.14 -20.46 -26.68
N VAL A 15 -18.25 -20.83 -25.76
CA VAL A 15 -17.20 -20.04 -25.08
C VAL A 15 -15.79 -20.60 -25.29
N LEU A 16 -14.82 -19.71 -25.48
CA LEU A 16 -13.40 -20.05 -25.63
C LEU A 16 -12.75 -20.42 -24.30
N HIS A 17 -12.12 -21.60 -24.28
CA HIS A 17 -10.88 -21.93 -23.57
C HIS A 17 -10.33 -20.90 -22.57
N VAL A 18 -10.65 -21.06 -21.28
CA VAL A 18 -9.68 -20.78 -20.22
C VAL A 18 -8.93 -22.09 -19.99
N ASN A 19 -7.86 -22.29 -20.76
CA ASN A 19 -7.03 -23.47 -20.63
C ASN A 19 -6.12 -23.29 -19.41
N VAL A 20 -6.30 -24.14 -18.40
CA VAL A 20 -5.65 -24.01 -17.09
C VAL A 20 -4.20 -24.50 -17.17
N SER A 21 -3.32 -23.64 -17.67
CA SER A 21 -1.86 -23.84 -17.64
C SER A 21 -1.29 -23.53 -16.27
N VAL A 22 -1.74 -24.25 -15.24
CA VAL A 22 -1.02 -24.33 -13.96
C VAL A 22 0.23 -25.17 -14.18
N LEU A 23 1.32 -24.55 -14.65
CA LEU A 23 2.69 -25.10 -14.60
C LEU A 23 3.81 -24.08 -14.94
N GLU A 24 3.59 -22.76 -14.78
CA GLU A 24 4.63 -21.73 -15.02
C GLU A 24 4.91 -20.84 -13.79
N THR A 25 4.70 -21.41 -12.60
CA THR A 25 5.03 -20.81 -11.31
C THR A 25 6.52 -20.93 -11.00
N SER A 26 7.36 -19.95 -11.40
CA SER A 26 8.58 -19.53 -10.63
C SER A 26 9.48 -18.44 -11.24
N HIS A 27 9.12 -17.70 -12.32
CA HIS A 27 10.01 -16.63 -12.84
C HIS A 27 9.60 -15.18 -12.55
N TRP A 28 8.30 -14.87 -12.46
CA TRP A 28 7.79 -13.50 -12.33
C TRP A 28 7.76 -12.95 -10.89
N ALA A 29 7.85 -13.80 -9.87
CA ALA A 29 7.65 -13.44 -8.46
C ALA A 29 8.70 -12.48 -7.84
N ASN A 30 9.60 -11.91 -8.63
CA ASN A 30 10.56 -10.89 -8.18
C ASN A 30 10.98 -9.95 -9.33
N GLN A 31 10.01 -9.45 -10.11
CA GLN A 31 10.30 -8.41 -11.11
C GLN A 31 10.65 -7.06 -10.44
N PRO A 32 11.78 -6.42 -10.79
CA PRO A 32 12.11 -5.08 -10.31
C PRO A 32 10.98 -4.08 -10.55
N THR A 33 10.67 -3.25 -9.55
CA THR A 33 9.51 -2.33 -9.57
C THR A 33 9.48 -1.43 -10.81
N GLU A 34 10.63 -1.00 -11.32
CA GLU A 34 10.73 -0.17 -12.53
C GLU A 34 10.31 -0.89 -13.81
N ARG A 35 10.52 -2.21 -13.91
CA ARG A 35 10.09 -3.01 -15.07
C ARG A 35 8.56 -3.10 -15.11
N LEU A 36 7.96 -3.41 -13.96
CA LEU A 36 6.50 -3.40 -13.79
C LEU A 36 5.92 -2.01 -14.06
N LEU A 37 6.56 -0.94 -13.57
CA LEU A 37 6.15 0.44 -13.82
C LEU A 37 6.22 0.82 -15.31
N THR A 38 7.23 0.34 -16.03
CA THR A 38 7.38 0.60 -17.46
C THR A 38 6.28 -0.10 -18.26
N ALA A 39 6.10 -1.40 -18.05
CA ALA A 39 5.05 -2.18 -18.72
C ALA A 39 3.62 -1.67 -18.38
N ALA A 40 3.36 -1.31 -17.11
CA ALA A 40 2.10 -0.72 -16.68
C ALA A 40 1.79 0.62 -17.39
N ARG A 41 2.81 1.42 -17.71
CA ARG A 41 2.67 2.68 -18.48
C ARG A 41 2.47 2.44 -19.97
N GLU A 42 3.02 1.35 -20.51
CA GLU A 42 2.78 0.87 -21.88
C GLU A 42 1.38 0.25 -22.05
N GLY A 43 0.69 -0.04 -20.95
CA GLY A 43 -0.70 -0.47 -20.92
C GLY A 43 -0.92 -1.93 -20.54
N ASP A 44 0.12 -2.62 -20.05
CA ASP A 44 0.02 -3.98 -19.52
C ASP A 44 -0.79 -4.00 -18.20
N PRO A 45 -1.97 -4.65 -18.18
CA PRO A 45 -2.81 -4.69 -16.98
C PRO A 45 -2.30 -5.69 -15.93
N GLU A 46 -1.54 -6.73 -16.33
CA GLU A 46 -0.99 -7.73 -15.40
C GLU A 46 0.20 -7.12 -14.66
N ALA A 47 1.10 -6.44 -15.38
CA ALA A 47 2.22 -5.70 -14.77
C ALA A 47 1.74 -4.60 -13.82
N LEU A 48 0.63 -3.91 -14.15
CA LEU A 48 0.00 -2.94 -13.23
C LEU A 48 -0.61 -3.63 -11.99
N GLY A 49 -1.21 -4.81 -12.16
CA GLY A 49 -1.73 -5.62 -11.07
C GLY A 49 -0.64 -6.04 -10.08
N GLU A 50 0.48 -6.57 -10.57
CA GLU A 50 1.65 -6.92 -9.77
C GLU A 50 2.26 -5.69 -9.08
N LEU A 51 2.40 -4.58 -9.81
CA LEU A 51 2.90 -3.32 -9.26
C LEU A 51 2.03 -2.83 -8.09
N LEU A 52 0.71 -2.79 -8.26
CA LEU A 52 -0.22 -2.36 -7.21
C LEU A 52 -0.26 -3.35 -6.02
N ALA A 53 -0.04 -4.65 -6.26
CA ALA A 53 0.10 -5.63 -5.19
C ALA A 53 1.32 -5.33 -4.31
N ASN A 54 2.47 -5.00 -4.91
CA ASN A 54 3.70 -4.62 -4.19
C ASN A 54 3.50 -3.38 -3.30
N TYR A 55 2.75 -2.37 -3.77
CA TYR A 55 2.42 -1.17 -2.98
C TYR A 55 1.25 -1.36 -1.99
N ARG A 56 0.54 -2.51 -1.97
CA ARG A 56 -0.65 -2.68 -1.13
C ARG A 56 -0.36 -2.51 0.36
N LYS A 57 0.72 -3.11 0.89
CA LYS A 57 1.08 -3.01 2.32
C LYS A 57 1.44 -1.58 2.72
N TYR A 58 2.16 -0.87 1.86
CA TYR A 58 2.43 0.56 2.00
C TYR A 58 1.15 1.40 2.08
N LEU A 59 0.18 1.15 1.18
CA LEU A 59 -1.10 1.85 1.19
C LEU A 59 -1.94 1.58 2.45
N VAL A 60 -1.97 0.33 2.91
CA VAL A 60 -2.63 -0.05 4.18
C VAL A 60 -2.00 0.69 5.36
N PHE A 61 -0.67 0.71 5.45
CA PHE A 61 0.06 1.45 6.49
C PHE A 61 -0.31 2.93 6.49
N LEU A 62 -0.24 3.59 5.32
CA LEU A 62 -0.59 5.00 5.19
C LEU A 62 -2.05 5.28 5.56
N ALA A 63 -3.00 4.51 5.03
CA ALA A 63 -4.42 4.66 5.34
C ALA A 63 -4.67 4.50 6.85
N ARG A 64 -4.03 3.51 7.50
CA ARG A 64 -4.10 3.26 8.94
C ARG A 64 -3.67 4.49 9.75
N THR A 65 -2.52 5.11 9.41
CA THR A 65 -2.07 6.33 10.12
C THR A 65 -3.15 7.42 10.11
N GLN A 66 -3.72 7.72 8.95
CA GLN A 66 -4.68 8.82 8.82
C GLN A 66 -6.05 8.49 9.45
N LEU A 67 -6.49 7.23 9.38
CA LEU A 67 -7.73 6.79 10.02
C LEU A 67 -7.67 6.89 11.55
N HIS A 68 -6.51 6.62 12.18
CA HIS A 68 -6.35 6.82 13.63
C HIS A 68 -6.50 8.28 14.06
N HIS A 69 -6.14 9.25 13.22
CA HIS A 69 -6.32 10.67 13.53
C HIS A 69 -7.75 11.17 13.31
N HIS A 70 -8.46 10.65 12.29
CA HIS A 70 -9.66 11.30 11.79
C HIS A 70 -10.95 10.45 11.88
N LEU A 71 -10.87 9.12 11.87
CA LEU A 71 -12.02 8.24 11.59
C LEU A 71 -11.94 6.90 12.36
N GLN A 72 -11.56 6.96 13.64
CA GLN A 72 -11.14 5.84 14.53
C GLN A 72 -12.00 4.56 14.60
N ALA A 73 -13.18 4.49 13.96
CA ALA A 73 -14.07 3.32 14.02
C ALA A 73 -14.95 3.06 12.78
N LYS A 74 -14.67 3.65 11.59
CA LYS A 74 -15.63 3.63 10.46
C LYS A 74 -15.11 3.28 9.05
N ALA A 75 -13.83 2.96 8.88
CA ALA A 75 -13.29 2.45 7.61
C ALA A 75 -12.16 1.47 7.89
N ASP A 76 -12.02 0.41 7.08
CA ASP A 76 -10.85 -0.46 7.12
C ASP A 76 -9.71 0.13 6.27
N PRO A 77 -8.46 0.20 6.78
CA PRO A 77 -7.31 0.62 5.99
C PRO A 77 -7.09 -0.21 4.70
N SER A 78 -7.51 -1.48 4.70
CA SER A 78 -7.42 -2.43 3.59
C SER A 78 -8.42 -2.12 2.48
N ASP A 79 -9.62 -1.68 2.85
CA ASP A 79 -10.67 -1.26 1.90
C ASP A 79 -10.24 0.03 1.21
N LEU A 80 -9.72 1.01 1.97
CA LEU A 80 -9.12 2.23 1.40
C LEU A 80 -7.95 1.93 0.46
N ALA A 81 -7.03 1.03 0.85
CA ALA A 81 -5.94 0.62 -0.02
C ALA A 81 -6.46 -0.04 -1.32
N GLN A 82 -7.56 -0.79 -1.25
CA GLN A 82 -8.21 -1.38 -2.42
C GLN A 82 -8.92 -0.34 -3.29
N GLU A 83 -9.60 0.66 -2.71
CA GLU A 83 -10.15 1.82 -3.44
C GLU A 83 -9.04 2.58 -4.19
N VAL A 84 -7.87 2.77 -3.56
CA VAL A 84 -6.68 3.38 -4.21
C VAL A 84 -6.22 2.53 -5.39
N CYS A 85 -6.07 1.22 -5.25
CA CYS A 85 -5.65 0.35 -6.35
C CYS A 85 -6.65 0.37 -7.53
N LEU A 86 -7.96 0.36 -7.25
CA LEU A 86 -8.99 0.46 -8.29
C LEU A 86 -8.96 1.82 -9.00
N ALA A 87 -8.81 2.91 -8.24
CA ALA A 87 -8.65 4.24 -8.81
C ALA A 87 -7.34 4.39 -9.61
N ALA A 88 -6.24 3.78 -9.16
CA ALA A 88 -4.98 3.75 -9.90
C ALA A 88 -5.12 2.97 -11.22
N HIS A 89 -5.80 1.81 -11.21
CA HIS A 89 -6.09 1.06 -12.44
C HIS A 89 -6.90 1.88 -13.45
N GLY A 90 -7.89 2.65 -13.00
CA GLY A 90 -8.66 3.54 -13.88
C GLY A 90 -7.85 4.71 -14.47
N ASN A 91 -6.92 5.26 -13.68
CA ASN A 91 -6.23 6.52 -14.00
C ASN A 91 -4.74 6.36 -14.39
N ILE A 92 -4.22 5.13 -14.55
CA ILE A 92 -2.80 4.88 -14.91
C ILE A 92 -2.35 5.63 -16.17
N LYS A 93 -3.26 5.83 -17.12
CA LYS A 93 -3.03 6.59 -18.36
C LYS A 93 -2.76 8.08 -18.14
N ASP A 94 -3.05 8.61 -16.95
CA ASP A 94 -2.76 10.00 -16.56
C ASP A 94 -1.47 10.13 -15.74
N PHE A 95 -0.90 9.01 -15.25
CA PHE A 95 0.40 9.01 -14.61
C PHE A 95 1.50 9.38 -15.62
N ARG A 96 2.39 10.31 -15.24
CA ARG A 96 3.47 10.83 -16.10
C ARG A 96 4.87 10.54 -15.57
N GLY A 97 5.01 10.17 -14.30
CA GLY A 97 6.29 9.84 -13.69
C GLY A 97 6.96 8.63 -14.33
N THR A 98 8.23 8.45 -14.02
CA THR A 98 9.10 7.37 -14.50
C THR A 98 9.74 6.59 -13.35
N THR A 99 9.77 7.11 -12.12
CA THR A 99 10.42 6.43 -10.98
C THR A 99 9.43 5.79 -9.99
N PRO A 100 9.87 4.78 -9.20
CA PRO A 100 9.07 4.20 -8.12
C PRO A 100 8.63 5.22 -7.06
N GLU A 101 9.47 6.20 -6.73
CA GLU A 101 9.15 7.25 -5.74
C GLU A 101 8.06 8.21 -6.24
N GLU A 102 8.07 8.54 -7.54
CA GLU A 102 7.00 9.30 -8.18
C GLU A 102 5.69 8.52 -8.22
N PHE A 103 5.75 7.21 -8.51
CA PHE A 103 4.58 6.33 -8.47
C PHE A 103 3.98 6.23 -7.06
N ALA A 104 4.83 6.04 -6.04
CA ALA A 104 4.40 6.10 -4.64
C ALA A 104 3.77 7.46 -4.29
N GLY A 105 4.33 8.57 -4.80
CA GLY A 105 3.78 9.92 -4.64
C GLY A 105 2.40 10.10 -5.28
N TRP A 106 2.21 9.55 -6.48
CA TRP A 106 0.92 9.57 -7.17
C TRP A 106 -0.14 8.75 -6.42
N LEU A 107 0.21 7.54 -5.94
CA LEU A 107 -0.66 6.73 -5.09
C LEU A 107 -1.04 7.43 -3.78
N ARG A 108 -0.10 8.16 -3.14
CA ARG A 108 -0.41 9.03 -1.97
C ARG A 108 -1.44 10.10 -2.31
N GLY A 109 -1.32 10.72 -3.49
CA GLY A 109 -2.29 11.70 -3.98
C GLY A 109 -3.71 11.12 -4.13
N ILE A 110 -3.83 9.91 -4.69
CA ILE A 110 -5.10 9.19 -4.79
C ILE A 110 -5.68 8.92 -3.39
N LEU A 111 -4.87 8.37 -2.47
CA LEU A 111 -5.29 8.08 -1.09
C LEU A 111 -5.76 9.35 -0.35
N SER A 112 -5.03 10.45 -0.49
CA SER A 112 -5.39 11.76 0.10
C SER A 112 -6.75 12.25 -0.40
N ASN A 113 -6.99 12.15 -1.72
CA ASN A 113 -8.27 12.53 -2.33
C ASN A 113 -9.44 11.68 -1.83
N LEU A 114 -9.25 10.36 -1.69
CA LEU A 114 -10.25 9.44 -1.15
C LEU A 114 -10.55 9.73 0.33
N LEU A 115 -9.52 9.89 1.17
CA LEU A 115 -9.68 10.27 2.58
C LEU A 115 -10.42 11.60 2.74
N ALA A 116 -10.06 12.62 1.94
CA ALA A 116 -10.74 13.91 1.95
C ALA A 116 -12.21 13.80 1.47
N MET A 117 -12.53 12.88 0.55
CA MET A 117 -13.90 12.60 0.11
C MET A 117 -14.71 11.90 1.21
N GLN A 118 -14.18 10.83 1.80
CA GLN A 118 -14.85 10.10 2.88
C GLN A 118 -15.11 11.01 4.08
N LEU A 119 -14.12 11.79 4.53
CA LEU A 119 -14.27 12.66 5.69
C LEU A 119 -15.28 13.81 5.45
N ARG A 120 -15.35 14.39 4.24
CA ARG A 120 -16.43 15.33 3.87
C ARG A 120 -17.82 14.69 3.95
N LYS A 121 -17.96 13.46 3.44
CA LYS A 121 -19.20 12.67 3.54
C LYS A 121 -19.60 12.42 5.00
N TYR A 122 -18.64 12.13 5.88
CA TYR A 122 -18.89 11.89 7.31
C TYR A 122 -19.22 13.17 8.10
N LEU A 123 -18.58 14.31 7.79
CA LEU A 123 -18.82 15.59 8.46
C LEU A 123 -20.08 16.32 7.94
N GLY A 124 -20.79 15.76 6.95
CA GLY A 124 -21.96 16.39 6.32
C GLY A 124 -21.63 17.61 5.45
N THR A 125 -20.34 17.89 5.23
CA THR A 125 -19.85 19.08 4.52
C THR A 125 -19.60 18.77 3.04
N GLN A 126 -20.59 19.08 2.20
CA GLN A 126 -20.47 19.00 0.73
C GLN A 126 -19.40 19.96 0.15
N LYS A 127 -18.99 20.99 0.90
CA LYS A 127 -18.04 22.01 0.42
C LYS A 127 -16.59 21.55 0.60
N ARG A 128 -15.77 21.78 -0.43
CA ARG A 128 -14.32 21.52 -0.41
C ARG A 128 -13.64 22.42 0.63
N ASP A 129 -12.85 21.83 1.54
CA ASP A 129 -11.98 22.55 2.47
C ASP A 129 -10.51 22.26 2.15
N PRO A 130 -9.77 23.24 1.58
CA PRO A 130 -8.35 23.10 1.27
C PRO A 130 -7.48 22.81 2.50
N ARG A 131 -7.88 23.24 3.71
CA ARG A 131 -7.11 22.97 4.93
C ARG A 131 -7.08 21.50 5.26
N LEU A 132 -8.20 20.81 5.09
CA LEU A 132 -8.28 19.37 5.33
C LEU A 132 -7.40 18.58 4.35
N GLU A 133 -7.48 18.92 3.06
CA GLU A 133 -6.61 18.32 2.03
C GLU A 133 -5.13 18.57 2.35
N GLN A 134 -4.77 19.75 2.85
CA GLN A 134 -3.40 20.07 3.29
C GLN A 134 -2.97 19.22 4.51
N THR A 135 -3.80 19.08 5.54
CA THR A 135 -3.49 18.26 6.72
C THR A 135 -3.30 16.79 6.37
N LEU A 136 -4.19 16.21 5.55
CA LEU A 136 -4.07 14.81 5.08
C LEU A 136 -2.79 14.60 4.28
N ASN A 137 -2.46 15.52 3.36
CA ASN A 137 -1.20 15.46 2.60
C ASN A 137 0.03 15.56 3.51
N GLN A 138 0.00 16.39 4.56
CA GLN A 138 1.09 16.48 5.54
C GLN A 138 1.27 15.16 6.30
N GLY A 139 0.19 14.59 6.85
CA GLY A 139 0.24 13.31 7.57
C GLY A 139 0.74 12.15 6.71
N LEU A 140 0.23 12.01 5.48
CA LEU A 140 0.67 10.99 4.52
C LEU A 140 2.15 11.15 4.13
N ASN A 141 2.63 12.39 3.97
CA ASN A 141 4.04 12.66 3.67
C ASN A 141 4.96 12.36 4.87
N SER A 142 4.55 12.68 6.10
CA SER A 142 5.30 12.30 7.32
C SER A 142 5.42 10.78 7.46
N ALA A 143 4.31 10.05 7.29
CA ALA A 143 4.30 8.59 7.35
C ALA A 143 5.16 7.94 6.25
N SER A 144 5.12 8.48 5.03
CA SER A 144 5.99 8.04 3.93
C SER A 144 7.47 8.39 4.16
N GLY A 145 7.74 9.55 4.76
CA GLY A 145 9.09 10.01 5.10
C GLY A 145 9.73 9.16 6.20
N PHE A 146 8.96 8.71 7.20
CA PHE A 146 9.41 7.76 8.21
C PHE A 146 9.86 6.43 7.59
N LEU A 147 9.09 5.87 6.65
CA LEU A 147 9.49 4.67 5.93
C LEU A 147 10.77 4.90 5.10
N GLN A 148 10.90 6.06 4.45
CA GLN A 148 12.10 6.39 3.65
C GLN A 148 13.35 6.68 4.48
N SER A 149 13.20 7.15 5.74
CA SER A 149 14.32 7.45 6.65
C SER A 149 14.76 6.24 7.46
N GLY A 150 13.88 5.26 7.71
CA GLY A 150 14.22 3.96 8.30
C GLY A 150 15.21 3.11 7.48
N ILE A 151 15.52 3.56 6.25
CA ILE A 151 16.43 2.92 5.28
C ILE A 151 17.76 3.70 5.16
N ALA A 152 17.85 4.91 5.72
CA ALA A 152 18.87 5.89 5.36
C ALA A 152 20.28 5.57 5.89
N GLY A 153 21.04 4.81 5.09
CA GLY A 153 22.46 5.09 4.87
C GLY A 153 22.62 6.01 3.64
N ASP A 154 23.57 6.94 3.68
CA ASP A 154 23.83 7.92 2.61
C ASP A 154 24.25 7.27 1.29
N VAL A 155 23.46 7.40 0.20
CA VAL A 155 23.91 6.98 -1.15
C VAL A 155 23.13 7.60 -2.33
N THR A 156 23.77 7.61 -3.50
CA THR A 156 23.40 8.39 -4.70
C THR A 156 23.50 7.64 -6.05
N SER A 157 23.53 6.30 -6.09
CA SER A 157 23.63 5.51 -7.34
C SER A 157 22.28 4.97 -7.85
N PRO A 158 22.03 4.91 -9.17
CA PRO A 158 20.86 4.22 -9.76
C PRO A 158 20.68 2.77 -9.25
N SER A 159 21.77 2.00 -9.11
CA SER A 159 21.71 0.63 -8.58
C SER A 159 21.18 0.55 -7.14
N GLN A 160 21.23 1.65 -6.40
CA GLN A 160 20.77 1.74 -5.02
C GLN A 160 19.34 2.30 -4.91
N HIS A 161 18.79 2.93 -5.95
CA HIS A 161 17.36 3.29 -5.99
C HIS A 161 16.46 2.04 -5.96
N PHE A 162 16.81 0.99 -6.71
CA PHE A 162 16.12 -0.31 -6.64
C PHE A 162 16.09 -0.87 -5.21
N ALA A 163 17.28 -1.03 -4.61
CA ALA A 163 17.42 -1.54 -3.25
C ALA A 163 16.69 -0.67 -2.22
N ARG A 164 16.63 0.66 -2.44
CA ARG A 164 15.89 1.60 -1.58
C ARG A 164 14.38 1.42 -1.68
N ASN A 165 13.82 1.27 -2.89
CA ASN A 165 12.38 1.04 -3.04
C ASN A 165 11.96 -0.34 -2.52
N GLU A 166 12.77 -1.36 -2.75
CA GLU A 166 12.54 -2.71 -2.20
C GLU A 166 12.60 -2.69 -0.66
N ALA A 167 13.64 -2.10 -0.06
CA ALA A 167 13.73 -1.96 1.40
C ALA A 167 12.58 -1.13 2.00
N PHE A 168 12.07 -0.14 1.26
CA PHE A 168 10.91 0.67 1.64
C PHE A 168 9.61 -0.15 1.69
N LEU A 169 9.36 -0.97 0.66
CA LEU A 169 8.20 -1.85 0.63
C LEU A 169 8.32 -2.97 1.68
N GLN A 170 9.52 -3.54 1.86
CA GLN A 170 9.82 -4.51 2.92
C GLN A 170 9.60 -3.94 4.32
N LEU A 171 10.02 -2.70 4.60
CA LEU A 171 9.76 -2.05 5.89
C LEU A 171 8.26 -1.83 6.13
N ALA A 172 7.51 -1.40 5.10
CA ALA A 172 6.06 -1.25 5.20
C ALA A 172 5.34 -2.60 5.44
N GLU A 173 5.77 -3.67 4.76
CA GLU A 173 5.26 -5.01 5.00
C GLU A 173 5.61 -5.52 6.40
N ALA A 174 6.86 -5.35 6.84
CA ALA A 174 7.32 -5.74 8.17
C ALA A 174 6.50 -5.06 9.27
N LEU A 175 6.23 -3.75 9.14
CA LEU A 175 5.35 -2.99 10.04
C LEU A 175 3.89 -3.48 10.01
N GLU A 176 3.32 -3.72 8.83
CA GLU A 176 1.95 -4.26 8.74
C GLU A 176 1.85 -5.71 9.25
N SER A 177 2.95 -6.47 9.27
CA SER A 177 3.00 -7.81 9.87
C SER A 177 3.05 -7.82 11.42
N LEU A 178 3.28 -6.68 12.06
CA LEU A 178 3.33 -6.59 13.53
C LEU A 178 1.93 -6.66 14.16
N PRO A 179 1.80 -7.24 15.37
CA PRO A 179 0.62 -7.02 16.22
C PRO A 179 0.30 -5.54 16.43
N GLU A 180 -1.00 -5.21 16.48
CA GLU A 180 -1.51 -3.83 16.46
C GLU A 180 -0.84 -2.91 17.49
N ASP A 181 -0.79 -3.34 18.75
CA ASP A 181 -0.11 -2.67 19.86
C ASP A 181 1.33 -2.22 19.52
N TYR A 182 2.11 -3.07 18.86
CA TYR A 182 3.50 -2.77 18.50
C TYR A 182 3.58 -1.80 17.31
N ARG A 183 2.68 -1.93 16.33
CA ARG A 183 2.62 -1.00 15.20
C ARG A 183 2.19 0.39 15.67
N GLN A 184 1.13 0.46 16.48
CA GLN A 184 0.56 1.71 16.99
C GLN A 184 1.58 2.49 17.82
N VAL A 185 2.31 1.83 18.74
CA VAL A 185 3.33 2.53 19.55
C VAL A 185 4.51 3.04 18.71
N ILE A 186 4.88 2.34 17.62
CA ILE A 186 5.93 2.79 16.69
C ILE A 186 5.45 4.00 15.89
N VAL A 187 4.22 3.95 15.34
CA VAL A 187 3.61 5.06 14.57
C VAL A 187 3.49 6.31 15.44
N LEU A 188 2.82 6.22 16.60
CA LEU A 188 2.63 7.37 17.49
C LEU A 188 3.97 7.98 17.95
N ARG A 189 5.01 7.16 18.13
CA ARG A 189 6.33 7.64 18.60
C ARG A 189 7.19 8.27 17.50
N HIS A 190 7.14 7.76 16.26
CA HIS A 190 8.08 8.10 15.19
C HIS A 190 7.46 8.81 13.98
N VAL A 191 6.22 8.49 13.62
CA VAL A 191 5.48 9.19 12.55
C VAL A 191 4.89 10.49 13.09
N ASP A 192 4.24 10.40 14.26
CA ASP A 192 3.55 11.55 14.88
C ASP A 192 4.46 12.34 15.82
N GLY A 193 5.66 11.82 16.10
CA GLY A 193 6.68 12.45 16.95
C GLY A 193 6.30 12.59 18.43
N LEU A 194 5.26 11.91 18.91
CA LEU A 194 4.71 12.12 20.24
C LEU A 194 5.64 11.61 21.37
N PRO A 195 5.74 12.31 22.51
CA PRO A 195 6.47 11.82 23.68
C PRO A 195 5.73 10.65 24.34
N PHE A 196 6.45 9.75 25.00
CA PHE A 196 5.87 8.52 25.59
C PHE A 196 4.69 8.77 26.55
N ALA A 197 4.63 9.93 27.23
CA ALA A 197 3.49 10.32 28.06
C ALA A 197 2.19 10.50 27.24
N GLU A 198 2.26 11.13 26.07
CA GLU A 198 1.11 11.31 25.17
C GLU A 198 0.72 10.00 24.48
N VAL A 199 1.72 9.19 24.08
CA VAL A 199 1.48 7.85 23.54
C VAL A 199 0.77 6.96 24.58
N ALA A 200 1.19 7.02 25.85
CA ALA A 200 0.54 6.33 26.96
C ALA A 200 -0.91 6.79 27.20
N ARG A 201 -1.17 8.10 27.13
CA ARG A 201 -2.52 8.66 27.19
C ARG A 201 -3.40 8.17 26.03
N MET A 202 -2.88 8.18 24.80
CA MET A 202 -3.63 7.75 23.60
C MET A 202 -3.88 6.25 23.56
N MET A 203 -2.95 5.43 24.04
CA MET A 203 -3.10 3.96 24.10
C MET A 203 -3.80 3.48 25.39
N ASN A 204 -4.19 4.39 26.29
CA ASN A 204 -4.76 4.11 27.61
C ASN A 204 -3.92 3.13 28.44
N ARG A 205 -2.62 3.40 28.57
CA ARG A 205 -1.62 2.57 29.28
C ARG A 205 -0.71 3.43 30.17
N SER A 206 0.10 2.78 31.01
CA SER A 206 1.18 3.48 31.73
C SER A 206 2.39 3.75 30.82
N VAL A 207 3.16 4.79 31.14
CA VAL A 207 4.38 5.17 30.39
C VAL A 207 5.38 4.02 30.33
N ASP A 208 5.67 3.38 31.47
CA ASP A 208 6.52 2.19 31.57
C ASP A 208 6.03 1.01 30.70
N SER A 209 4.70 0.80 30.62
CA SER A 209 4.13 -0.22 29.74
C SER A 209 4.37 0.11 28.27
N VAL A 210 4.21 1.38 27.88
CA VAL A 210 4.43 1.86 26.51
C VAL A 210 5.90 1.80 26.10
N GLU A 211 6.84 2.18 26.96
CA GLU A 211 8.28 2.07 26.69
C GLU A 211 8.68 0.60 26.46
N LYS A 212 8.24 -0.31 27.34
CA LYS A 212 8.47 -1.76 27.18
C LYS A 212 7.81 -2.31 25.92
N LEU A 213 6.63 -1.81 25.55
CA LEU A 213 5.92 -2.19 24.33
C LEU A 213 6.69 -1.73 23.09
N TRP A 214 7.19 -0.50 23.08
CA TRP A 214 7.98 0.09 22.01
C TRP A 214 9.31 -0.66 21.78
N VAL A 215 10.08 -0.95 22.83
CA VAL A 215 11.33 -1.72 22.73
C VAL A 215 11.07 -3.11 22.12
N ARG A 216 10.02 -3.81 22.57
CA ARG A 216 9.62 -5.12 22.04
C ARG A 216 9.14 -5.03 20.59
N GLY A 217 8.45 -3.95 20.23
CA GLY A 217 8.01 -3.66 18.87
C GLY A 217 9.19 -3.49 17.92
N LEU A 218 10.18 -2.66 18.28
CA LEU A 218 11.40 -2.47 17.47
C LEU A 218 12.23 -3.75 17.34
N ALA A 219 12.36 -4.53 18.42
CA ALA A 219 13.05 -5.82 18.36
C ALA A 219 12.36 -6.81 17.40
N LYS A 220 11.02 -6.87 17.42
CA LYS A 220 10.24 -7.67 16.46
C LYS A 220 10.32 -7.14 15.03
N LEU A 221 10.33 -5.82 14.84
CA LEU A 221 10.47 -5.19 13.53
C LEU A 221 11.82 -5.54 12.91
N LYS A 222 12.92 -5.41 13.66
CA LYS A 222 14.26 -5.80 13.20
C LYS A 222 14.31 -7.28 12.78
N LEU A 223 13.72 -8.18 13.57
CA LEU A 223 13.64 -9.62 13.25
C LEU A 223 12.71 -9.94 12.06
N LYS A 224 11.86 -9.00 11.62
CA LYS A 224 11.07 -9.12 10.38
C LYS A 224 11.79 -8.59 9.15
N MET A 225 12.89 -7.86 9.32
CA MET A 225 13.72 -7.28 8.26
C MET A 225 15.08 -7.99 8.10
N THR A 226 15.28 -9.12 8.81
CA THR A 226 16.50 -9.95 8.77
C THR A 226 16.13 -11.34 8.31
#